data_AF-A0ABD0P030-F1
#
_entry.id   AF-A0ABD0P030-F1
#
_cell.length_a   1.000
_cell.length_b   1.000
_cell.length_c   1.000
_cell.angle_alpha   90.00
_cell.angle_beta   90.00
_cell.angle_gamma   90.00
#
_symmetry.space_group_name_H-M   'P 1'
#
loop_
_entity.id
_entity.type
_entity.pdbx_description
1 polymer ?
#
loop_
_entity_poly.entity_id
_entity_poly.type
_entity_poly.pdbx_seq_one_letter_code
_entity_poly.pdbx_strand_id
1 'polypeptide(L)'
;LALTYILENSFKAESGSRSDVPKIGILITDGKSQDDVLSPAQRLRDAGIELFAIGVKNADENELRAIASPPEETHVYNVADFSVMSSIVEGLTRSVCERVSELSKEIS
;
A
#
# COMPACT_ATOMS: atom_id res chain seq x y z
N LEU A 1 -2.93 -1.32 -15.24
CA LEU A 1 -1.82 -0.48 -14.71
C LEU A 1 -1.38 -1.00 -13.35
N ALA A 2 -0.35 -0.40 -12.72
CA ALA A 2 0.47 -1.01 -11.66
C ALA A 2 -0.30 -1.80 -10.59
N LEU A 3 -1.40 -1.24 -10.07
CA LEU A 3 -2.26 -1.92 -9.08
C LEU A 3 -2.90 -3.21 -9.64
N THR A 4 -3.43 -3.17 -10.86
CA THR A 4 -3.92 -4.37 -11.57
C THR A 4 -2.80 -5.40 -11.77
N TYR A 5 -1.60 -4.94 -12.15
CA TYR A 5 -0.46 -5.83 -12.37
C TYR A 5 -0.08 -6.57 -11.08
N ILE A 6 -0.04 -5.85 -9.95
CA ILE A 6 0.24 -6.42 -8.63
C ILE A 6 -0.80 -7.49 -8.26
N LEU A 7 -2.08 -7.22 -8.51
CA LEU A 7 -3.17 -8.17 -8.25
C LEU A 7 -3.07 -9.43 -9.11
N GLU A 8 -2.70 -9.27 -10.37
CA GLU A 8 -2.70 -10.35 -11.36
C GLU A 8 -1.40 -11.17 -11.37
N ASN A 9 -0.28 -10.61 -10.90
CA ASN A 9 1.03 -11.24 -11.05
C ASN A 9 1.80 -11.35 -9.74
N SER A 10 1.79 -10.34 -8.88
CA SER A 10 2.68 -10.30 -7.71
C SER A 10 2.15 -11.13 -6.53
N PHE A 11 0.87 -10.98 -6.17
CA PHE A 11 0.25 -11.70 -5.04
C PHE A 11 -0.33 -13.06 -5.45
N LYS A 12 0.36 -13.77 -6.33
CA LYS A 12 0.00 -15.12 -6.80
C LYS A 12 0.87 -16.19 -6.16
N ALA A 13 0.29 -17.38 -5.95
CA ALA A 13 1.01 -18.50 -5.35
C ALA A 13 2.21 -18.94 -6.22
N GLU A 14 2.05 -18.93 -7.55
CA GLU A 14 3.12 -19.18 -8.51
C GLU A 14 4.27 -18.16 -8.44
N SER A 15 3.99 -16.96 -7.92
CA SER A 15 4.97 -15.90 -7.67
C SER A 15 5.51 -15.90 -6.22
N GLY A 16 5.23 -16.94 -5.44
CA GLY A 16 5.70 -17.10 -4.07
C GLY A 16 4.81 -16.45 -2.99
N SER A 17 3.64 -15.93 -3.36
CA SER A 17 2.67 -15.44 -2.37
C SER A 17 2.14 -16.61 -1.55
N ARG A 18 2.17 -16.45 -0.23
CA ARG A 18 1.62 -17.43 0.73
C ARG A 18 0.20 -17.04 1.12
N SER A 19 -0.63 -18.04 1.44
CA SER A 19 -2.03 -17.84 1.86
C SER A 19 -2.20 -17.71 3.37
N ASP A 20 -1.23 -18.20 4.13
CA ASP A 20 -1.20 -18.30 5.60
C ASP A 20 -0.47 -17.12 6.27
N VAL A 21 -0.17 -16.06 5.52
CA VAL A 21 0.52 -14.88 6.03
C VAL A 21 -0.13 -13.58 5.53
N PRO A 22 -0.03 -12.48 6.29
CA PRO A 22 -0.46 -11.16 5.84
C PRO A 22 0.24 -10.74 4.54
N LYS A 23 -0.50 -10.04 3.66
CA LYS A 23 0.02 -9.50 2.40
C LYS A 23 0.02 -7.98 2.49
N ILE A 24 1.19 -7.36 2.35
CA ILE A 24 1.35 -5.90 2.40
C ILE A 24 1.83 -5.41 1.04
N GLY A 25 1.14 -4.42 0.47
CA GLY A 25 1.57 -3.67 -0.70
C GLY A 25 1.92 -2.23 -0.32
N ILE A 26 3.08 -1.75 -0.73
CA ILE A 26 3.54 -0.38 -0.48
C ILE A 26 3.71 0.31 -1.84
N LEU A 27 2.85 1.28 -2.15
CA LEU A 27 2.92 2.07 -3.37
C LEU A 27 3.67 3.38 -3.11
N ILE A 28 4.59 3.75 -4.01
CA ILE A 28 5.29 5.03 -3.99
C ILE A 28 5.05 5.73 -5.33
N THR A 29 4.58 6.98 -5.31
CA THR A 29 4.33 7.79 -6.52
C THR A 29 4.66 9.26 -6.26
N ASP A 30 5.04 10.01 -7.30
CA ASP A 30 5.39 11.44 -7.21
C ASP A 30 4.41 12.38 -7.93
N GLY A 31 3.31 11.83 -8.45
CA GLY A 31 2.33 12.58 -9.22
C GLY A 31 1.00 11.85 -9.37
N LYS A 32 0.12 12.50 -10.14
CA LYS A 32 -1.24 12.04 -10.41
C LYS A 32 -1.25 10.87 -11.40
N SER A 33 -2.03 9.86 -11.09
CA SER A 33 -2.24 8.71 -11.96
C SER A 33 -2.84 9.10 -13.31
N GLN A 34 -2.52 8.34 -14.35
CA GLN A 34 -3.05 8.53 -15.71
C GLN A 34 -4.23 7.58 -15.99
N ASP A 35 -4.69 6.89 -14.97
CA ASP A 35 -5.62 5.77 -15.01
C ASP A 35 -6.46 5.69 -13.74
N ASP A 36 -7.46 4.80 -13.74
CA ASP A 36 -8.30 4.57 -12.58
C ASP A 36 -7.52 3.86 -11.46
N VAL A 37 -7.46 4.50 -10.29
CA VAL A 37 -6.84 3.96 -9.09
C VAL A 37 -7.86 3.31 -8.15
N LEU A 38 -9.13 3.72 -8.21
CA LEU A 38 -10.14 3.35 -7.22
C LEU A 38 -10.52 1.87 -7.34
N SER A 39 -10.92 1.43 -8.54
CA SER A 39 -11.33 0.04 -8.78
C SER A 39 -10.21 -0.96 -8.49
N PRO A 40 -8.97 -0.81 -9.01
CA PRO A 40 -7.92 -1.79 -8.73
C PRO A 40 -7.45 -1.76 -7.27
N ALA A 41 -7.44 -0.60 -6.59
CA ALA A 41 -7.14 -0.55 -5.16
C ALA A 41 -8.20 -1.28 -4.33
N GLN A 42 -9.48 -1.08 -4.64
CA GLN A 42 -10.56 -1.81 -3.97
C GLN A 42 -10.41 -3.32 -4.14
N ARG A 43 -10.12 -3.80 -5.35
CA ARG A 43 -9.91 -5.24 -5.61
C ARG A 43 -8.72 -5.83 -4.87
N LEU A 44 -7.65 -5.05 -4.68
CA LEU A 44 -6.50 -5.47 -3.86
C LEU A 44 -6.91 -5.61 -2.38
N ARG A 45 -7.61 -4.62 -1.83
CA ARG A 45 -8.12 -4.66 -0.45
C ARG A 45 -9.09 -5.83 -0.23
N ASP A 46 -10.03 -6.03 -1.16
CA ASP A 46 -10.97 -7.16 -1.13
C ASP A 46 -10.26 -8.52 -1.21
N ALA A 47 -9.08 -8.57 -1.82
CA ALA A 47 -8.22 -9.76 -1.87
C ALA A 47 -7.38 -9.96 -0.59
N GLY A 48 -7.60 -9.17 0.46
CA GLY A 48 -6.90 -9.23 1.74
C GLY A 48 -5.48 -8.69 1.68
N ILE A 49 -5.19 -7.79 0.72
CA ILE A 49 -3.89 -7.11 0.61
C ILE A 49 -4.02 -5.76 1.29
N GLU A 50 -3.19 -5.55 2.31
CA GLU A 50 -3.11 -4.28 3.01
C GLU A 50 -2.26 -3.29 2.21
N LEU A 51 -2.78 -2.11 1.94
CA LEU A 51 -2.12 -1.12 1.10
C LEU A 51 -1.66 0.10 1.88
N PHE A 52 -0.39 0.43 1.73
CA PHE A 52 0.21 1.70 2.13
C PHE A 52 0.51 2.53 0.88
N ALA A 53 0.26 3.84 0.93
CA ALA A 53 0.51 4.76 -0.17
C ALA A 53 1.42 5.90 0.28
N ILE A 54 2.54 6.07 -0.41
CA ILE A 54 3.51 7.14 -0.19
C ILE A 54 3.53 8.06 -1.40
N GLY A 55 3.07 9.28 -1.19
CA GLY A 55 3.20 10.38 -2.13
C GLY A 55 4.49 11.15 -1.93
N VAL A 56 5.13 11.53 -3.04
CA VAL A 56 6.32 12.38 -3.06
C VAL A 56 6.02 13.66 -3.84
N LYS A 57 6.53 14.82 -3.40
CA LYS A 57 6.35 16.13 -4.07
C LYS A 57 4.88 16.50 -4.29
N ASN A 58 4.38 16.28 -5.51
CA ASN A 58 3.09 16.75 -6.01
C ASN A 58 2.12 15.58 -6.22
N ALA A 59 2.31 14.48 -5.49
CA ALA A 59 1.37 13.37 -5.49
C ALA A 59 -0.02 13.84 -5.06
N ASP A 60 -1.06 13.34 -5.74
CA ASP A 60 -2.45 13.69 -5.46
C ASP A 60 -2.90 12.97 -4.19
N GLU A 61 -3.12 13.72 -3.11
CA GLU A 61 -3.48 13.15 -1.81
C GLU A 61 -4.80 12.38 -1.84
N ASN A 62 -5.76 12.78 -2.68
CA ASN A 62 -7.02 12.06 -2.80
C ASN A 62 -6.82 10.70 -3.46
N GLU A 63 -5.90 10.59 -4.44
CA GLU A 63 -5.54 9.32 -5.04
C GLU A 63 -4.81 8.42 -4.03
N LEU A 64 -3.89 8.97 -3.24
CA LEU A 64 -3.21 8.19 -2.19
C LEU A 64 -4.21 7.61 -1.18
N ARG A 65 -5.17 8.43 -0.72
CA ARG A 65 -6.26 8.01 0.18
C ARG A 65 -7.16 6.96 -0.46
N ALA A 66 -7.48 7.11 -1.75
CA ALA A 66 -8.27 6.12 -2.48
C ALA A 66 -7.56 4.76 -2.64
N ILE A 67 -6.22 4.77 -2.66
CA ILE A 67 -5.39 3.57 -2.81
C ILE A 67 -5.17 2.87 -1.48
N ALA A 68 -4.82 3.61 -0.44
CA ALA A 68 -4.47 3.07 0.88
C ALA A 68 -5.61 2.26 1.53
N SER A 69 -5.24 1.34 2.42
CA SER A 69 -6.18 0.71 3.35
C SER A 69 -6.60 1.70 4.45
N PRO A 70 -7.84 1.60 4.97
CA PRO A 70 -8.20 2.30 6.20
C PRO A 70 -7.43 1.73 7.41
N PRO A 71 -7.14 2.55 8.44
CA PRO A 71 -7.35 4.00 8.51
C PRO A 71 -6.28 4.76 7.72
N GLU A 72 -6.68 5.84 7.05
CA GLU A 72 -5.80 6.63 6.17
C GLU A 72 -4.64 7.28 6.94
N GLU A 73 -4.85 7.60 8.21
CA GLU A 73 -3.88 8.28 9.09
C GLU A 73 -2.59 7.49 9.30
N THR A 74 -2.63 6.17 9.16
CA THR A 74 -1.47 5.28 9.31
C THR A 74 -0.98 4.67 8.00
N HIS A 75 -1.74 4.84 6.91
CA HIS A 75 -1.48 4.18 5.62
C HIS A 75 -1.13 5.16 4.50
N VAL A 76 -1.36 6.47 4.71
CA VAL A 76 -1.01 7.51 3.75
C VAL A 76 0.15 8.34 4.29
N TYR A 77 1.21 8.43 3.50
CA TYR A 77 2.35 9.29 3.77
C TYR A 77 2.52 10.27 2.62
N ASN A 78 2.78 11.54 2.92
CA ASN A 78 3.13 12.53 1.92
C ASN A 78 4.45 13.19 2.31
N VAL A 79 5.45 13.08 1.44
CA VAL A 79 6.78 13.63 1.66
C VAL A 79 7.08 14.69 0.60
N ALA A 80 7.71 15.79 1.03
CA ALA A 80 8.00 16.92 0.14
C ALA A 80 8.95 16.54 -1.02
N ASP A 81 9.86 15.60 -0.79
CA ASP A 81 10.82 15.12 -1.79
C ASP A 81 11.42 13.76 -1.38
N PHE A 82 12.17 13.14 -2.30
CA PHE A 82 12.83 11.85 -2.05
C PHE A 82 13.95 11.90 -1.02
N SER A 83 14.60 13.06 -0.81
CA SER A 83 15.69 13.21 0.17
C SER A 83 15.18 13.10 1.61
N VAL A 84 13.95 13.54 1.86
CA VAL A 84 13.28 13.41 3.16
C VAL A 84 12.52 12.10 3.33
N MET A 85 12.51 11.20 2.34
CA MET A 85 11.85 9.89 2.46
C MET A 85 12.41 9.07 3.63
N SER A 86 13.69 9.23 3.93
CA SER A 86 14.35 8.61 5.09
C SER A 86 13.68 8.95 6.44
N SER A 87 13.06 10.13 6.54
CA SER A 87 12.38 10.59 7.76
C SER A 87 11.11 9.82 8.10
N ILE A 88 10.45 9.22 7.10
CA ILE A 88 9.22 8.44 7.31
C ILE A 88 9.48 6.94 7.45
N VAL A 89 10.69 6.46 7.11
CA VAL A 89 11.01 5.02 7.08
C VAL A 89 10.78 4.37 8.43
N GLU A 90 11.21 5.00 9.53
CA GLU A 90 11.01 4.45 10.87
C GLU A 90 9.52 4.33 11.22
N GLY A 91 8.74 5.40 10.95
CA GLY A 91 7.30 5.43 11.19
C GLY A 91 6.56 4.40 10.33
N LEU A 92 6.84 4.35 9.03
CA LEU A 92 6.26 3.39 8.10
C LEU A 92 6.58 1.95 8.51
N THR A 93 7.84 1.67 8.87
CA THR A 93 8.24 0.34 9.32
C THR A 93 7.45 -0.07 10.56
N ARG A 94 7.28 0.84 11.52
CA ARG A 94 6.50 0.59 12.74
C ARG A 94 5.04 0.28 12.41
N SER A 95 4.39 1.11 11.59
CA SER A 95 2.98 0.91 11.19
C SER A 95 2.78 -0.40 10.42
N VAL A 96 3.70 -0.74 9.51
CA VAL A 96 3.68 -2.03 8.80
C VAL A 96 3.85 -3.20 9.79
N CYS A 97 4.79 -3.13 10.73
CA CYS A 97 5.01 -4.17 11.73
C CYS A 97 3.80 -4.37 12.65
N GLU A 98 3.20 -3.28 13.11
CA GLU A 98 1.96 -3.30 13.90
C GLU A 98 0.87 -4.01 13.11
N ARG A 99 0.62 -3.58 11.86
CA ARG A 99 -0.43 -4.14 11.01
C ARG A 99 -0.22 -5.61 10.68
N VAL A 100 1.00 -6.02 10.38
CA VAL A 100 1.33 -7.45 10.20
C VAL A 100 0.98 -8.25 11.45
N SER A 101 1.30 -7.76 12.64
CA SER A 101 1.02 -8.47 13.90
C SER A 101 -0.48 -8.66 14.13
N GLU A 102 -1.33 -7.66 13.87
CA GLU A 102 -2.78 -7.82 14.08
C GLU A 102 -3.44 -8.62 12.94
N LEU A 103 -3.02 -8.47 11.67
CA LEU A 103 -3.47 -9.36 10.57
C LEU A 103 -3.11 -10.82 10.83
N SER A 104 -1.91 -11.09 11.37
CA SER A 104 -1.51 -12.46 11.71
C SER A 104 -2.41 -13.09 12.76
N LYS A 105 -2.96 -12.31 13.70
CA LYS A 105 -3.91 -12.81 14.72
C LYS A 105 -5.28 -13.11 14.13
N GLU A 106 -5.67 -12.43 13.05
CA GLU A 106 -6.93 -12.67 12.35
C GLU A 106 -6.88 -13.93 11.47
N ILE A 107 -5.68 -14.30 11.01
CA ILE A 107 -5.43 -15.49 10.18
C ILE A 107 -5.23 -16.77 11.04
N SER A 108 -4.82 -16.62 12.30
CA SER A 108 -4.53 -17.72 13.24
C SER A 108 -5.79 -18.23 13.94
#